data_AF-A0A1H6EXR3-F1
#
_entry.id   AF-A0A1H6EXR3-F1
#
_cell.length_a   1.000
_cell.length_b   1.000
_cell.length_c   1.000
_cell.angle_alpha   90.00
_cell.angle_beta   90.00
_cell.angle_gamma   90.00
#
_symmetry.space_group_name_H-M   'P 1'
#
loop_
_entity.id
_entity.type
_entity.pdbx_description
1 polymer ?
#
loop_
_entity_poly.entity_id
_entity_poly.type
_entity_poly.pdbx_seq_one_letter_code
_entity_poly.pdbx_strand_id
1 'polypeptide(L)'
;MIKRHLAVAAVAAGTLLTVSLPATAAPAQALKLRGGLTLYIPIEWKVSRHGDGVQVVTGKCGKPKGWGTPECDAFYILGPSHIRRGAEGFGAYTGKNPFYTAGDVQPCPINKKWGEVVGPKVSRGLRQVGPGHKAAYNAWKSTCVTYSSGAVRARFTQREWYLPKTRLVVVDQWNTPGLADTLKNADWN
;
A
#
# COMPACT_ATOMS: atom_id res chain seq x y z
N MET A 1 47.62 -63.83 6.73
CA MET A 1 46.31 -63.30 6.32
C MET A 1 46.13 -61.90 6.93
N ILE A 2 45.57 -60.99 6.15
CA ILE A 2 45.70 -59.53 6.22
C ILE A 2 44.98 -58.90 7.43
N LYS A 3 45.69 -58.03 8.18
CA LYS A 3 45.14 -57.11 9.18
C LYS A 3 44.32 -56.02 8.48
N ARG A 4 43.06 -55.80 8.89
CA ARG A 4 42.24 -54.67 8.45
C ARG A 4 41.97 -53.74 9.64
N HIS A 5 42.57 -52.56 9.60
CA HIS A 5 42.26 -51.45 10.50
C HIS A 5 41.08 -50.67 9.91
N LEU A 6 40.01 -50.50 10.68
CA LEU A 6 38.89 -49.61 10.36
C LEU A 6 39.22 -48.20 10.89
N ALA A 7 39.38 -47.25 9.98
CA ALA A 7 39.50 -45.84 10.30
C ALA A 7 38.11 -45.22 10.49
N VAL A 8 37.87 -44.60 11.64
CA VAL A 8 36.67 -43.82 11.94
C VAL A 8 36.91 -42.38 11.45
N ALA A 9 36.15 -41.92 10.47
CA ALA A 9 36.16 -40.53 10.02
C ALA A 9 35.13 -39.73 10.85
N ALA A 10 35.60 -38.80 11.67
CA ALA A 10 34.77 -37.83 12.38
C ALA A 10 34.44 -36.66 11.44
N VAL A 11 33.16 -36.46 11.13
CA VAL A 11 32.66 -35.29 10.38
C VAL A 11 32.37 -34.18 11.38
N ALA A 12 33.21 -33.14 11.41
CA ALA A 12 32.96 -31.94 12.20
C ALA A 12 31.97 -31.02 11.45
N ALA A 13 30.77 -30.84 11.98
CA ALA A 13 29.79 -29.90 11.47
C ALA A 13 30.11 -28.48 11.97
N GLY A 14 30.60 -27.62 11.07
CA GLY A 14 30.80 -26.20 11.34
C GLY A 14 29.48 -25.44 11.30
N THR A 15 28.99 -24.97 12.44
CA THR A 15 27.86 -24.04 12.53
C THR A 15 28.32 -22.64 12.11
N LEU A 16 27.89 -22.20 10.92
CA LEU A 16 28.03 -20.81 10.47
C LEU A 16 27.02 -19.93 11.24
N LEU A 17 27.52 -19.11 12.16
CA LEU A 17 26.74 -18.04 12.79
C LEU A 17 26.54 -16.91 11.77
N THR A 18 25.35 -16.80 11.21
CA THR A 18 24.93 -15.64 10.41
C THR A 18 24.63 -14.47 11.33
N VAL A 19 25.61 -13.58 11.49
CA VAL A 19 25.40 -12.30 12.18
C VAL A 19 24.44 -11.46 11.35
N SER A 20 23.21 -11.33 11.83
CA SER A 20 22.22 -10.42 11.26
C SER A 20 22.65 -8.99 11.57
N LEU A 21 23.26 -8.30 10.62
CA LEU A 21 23.53 -6.88 10.74
C LEU A 21 22.21 -6.13 10.91
N PRO A 22 22.13 -5.13 11.81
CA PRO A 22 20.94 -4.30 11.91
C PRO A 22 20.70 -3.62 10.57
N ALA A 23 19.50 -3.81 10.01
CA ALA A 23 19.08 -3.05 8.84
C ALA A 23 19.12 -1.56 9.23
N THR A 24 20.06 -0.80 8.66
CA THR A 24 20.04 0.66 8.74
C THR A 24 18.67 1.11 8.25
N ALA A 25 17.89 1.72 9.15
CA ALA A 25 16.63 2.34 8.78
C ALA A 25 16.91 3.36 7.69
N ALA A 26 16.21 3.25 6.56
CA ALA A 26 16.32 4.22 5.49
C ALA A 26 16.01 5.63 6.04
N PRO A 27 16.70 6.67 5.56
CA PRO A 27 16.40 8.04 5.97
C PRO A 27 14.92 8.35 5.73
N ALA A 28 14.24 8.86 6.75
CA ALA A 28 12.81 9.12 6.74
C ALA A 28 12.50 10.61 6.91
N GLN A 29 11.38 11.05 6.35
CA GLN A 29 10.81 12.38 6.48
C GLN A 29 9.45 12.30 7.17
N ALA A 30 9.13 13.31 7.99
CA ALA A 30 7.84 13.40 8.66
C ALA A 30 6.76 13.97 7.73
N LEU A 31 5.69 13.21 7.51
CA LEU A 31 4.49 13.63 6.81
C LEU A 31 3.37 13.87 7.82
N LYS A 32 3.18 15.13 8.22
CA LYS A 32 2.08 15.55 9.10
C LYS A 32 0.76 15.58 8.33
N LEU A 33 -0.28 15.01 8.94
CA LEU A 33 -1.62 14.84 8.38
C LEU A 33 -2.67 15.38 9.36
N ARG A 34 -3.94 15.33 8.93
CA ARG A 34 -5.08 15.75 9.73
C ARG A 34 -5.23 14.91 11.00
N GLY A 35 -5.69 15.55 12.08
CA GLY A 35 -6.08 14.87 13.31
C GLY A 35 -4.91 14.28 14.08
N GLY A 36 -3.75 14.93 13.99
CA GLY A 36 -2.55 14.56 14.77
C GLY A 36 -1.69 13.45 14.18
N LEU A 37 -2.16 12.76 13.14
CA LEU A 37 -1.42 11.67 12.51
C LEU A 37 -0.13 12.19 11.83
N THR A 38 0.99 11.60 12.19
CA THR A 38 2.28 11.82 11.52
C THR A 38 2.83 10.48 11.02
N LEU A 39 3.10 10.40 9.71
CA LEU A 39 3.78 9.25 9.10
C LEU A 39 5.26 9.56 8.93
N TYR A 40 6.13 8.59 9.19
CA TYR A 40 7.55 8.66 8.82
C TYR A 40 7.78 7.84 7.57
N ILE A 41 7.82 8.52 6.43
CA ILE A 41 7.99 7.89 5.12
C ILE A 41 9.43 8.02 4.66
N PRO A 42 9.97 7.08 3.86
CA PRO A 42 11.29 7.23 3.27
C PRO A 42 11.48 8.54 2.50
N ILE A 43 12.68 9.12 2.56
CA ILE A 43 12.99 10.43 1.96
C ILE A 43 12.95 10.41 0.41
N GLU A 44 13.11 9.23 -0.17
CA GLU A 44 12.99 9.00 -1.60
C GLU A 44 11.54 9.09 -2.10
N TRP A 45 10.55 8.85 -1.23
CA TRP A 45 9.14 9.00 -1.59
C TRP A 45 8.78 10.46 -1.78
N LYS A 46 8.13 10.78 -2.90
CA LYS A 46 7.80 12.16 -3.27
C LYS A 46 6.37 12.48 -2.85
N VAL A 47 6.26 13.43 -1.92
CA VAL A 47 4.97 13.92 -1.41
C VAL A 47 4.46 15.03 -2.31
N SER A 48 3.21 14.92 -2.75
CA SER A 48 2.47 16.02 -3.35
C SER A 48 1.13 16.20 -2.68
N ARG A 49 0.77 17.45 -2.37
CA ARG A 49 -0.48 17.81 -1.70
C ARG A 49 -1.41 18.50 -2.69
N HIS A 50 -2.67 18.08 -2.71
CA HIS A 50 -3.69 18.61 -3.60
C HIS A 50 -5.00 18.77 -2.82
N GLY A 51 -5.33 20.00 -2.43
CA GLY A 51 -6.49 20.25 -1.56
C GLY A 51 -6.34 19.51 -0.22
N ASP A 52 -7.29 18.63 0.09
CA ASP A 52 -7.22 17.75 1.27
C ASP A 52 -6.78 16.31 0.98
N GLY A 53 -6.21 16.08 -0.22
CA GLY A 53 -5.55 14.84 -0.60
C GLY A 53 -4.02 14.97 -0.61
N VAL A 54 -3.33 13.85 -0.41
CA VAL A 54 -1.89 13.69 -0.57
C VAL A 54 -1.63 12.51 -1.48
N GLN A 55 -0.83 12.69 -2.54
CA GLN A 55 -0.26 11.62 -3.33
C GLN A 55 1.19 11.42 -2.88
N VAL A 56 1.55 10.19 -2.49
CA VAL A 56 2.93 9.82 -2.15
C VAL A 56 3.43 8.89 -3.23
N VAL A 57 4.30 9.40 -4.11
CA VAL A 57 4.86 8.68 -5.25
C VAL A 57 6.08 7.87 -4.79
N THR A 58 6.03 6.57 -5.07
CA THR A 58 7.08 5.58 -4.77
C THR A 58 7.66 4.97 -6.05
N GLY A 59 6.97 5.15 -7.19
CA GLY A 59 7.37 4.64 -8.50
C GLY A 59 8.38 5.51 -9.25
N LYS A 60 8.81 5.02 -10.42
CA LYS A 60 9.91 5.58 -11.22
C LYS A 60 9.62 6.93 -11.85
N CYS A 61 8.35 7.30 -11.98
CA CYS A 61 8.00 8.53 -12.68
C CYS A 61 8.40 9.82 -11.93
N GLY A 62 8.75 9.72 -10.64
CA GLY A 62 9.41 10.77 -9.86
C GLY A 62 8.56 12.02 -9.57
N LYS A 63 7.35 12.13 -10.11
CA LYS A 63 6.42 13.24 -9.91
C LYS A 63 4.96 12.77 -9.91
N PRO A 64 4.05 13.47 -9.20
CA PRO A 64 2.63 13.13 -9.22
C PRO A 64 2.06 13.24 -10.64
N LYS A 65 1.21 12.28 -11.00
CA LYS A 65 0.54 12.23 -12.31
C LYS A 65 -0.98 12.05 -12.23
N GLY A 66 -1.54 12.04 -11.02
CA GLY A 66 -2.96 11.79 -10.79
C GLY A 66 -3.23 10.34 -10.37
N TRP A 67 -4.52 9.97 -10.33
CA TRP A 67 -5.00 8.65 -9.92
C TRP A 67 -4.59 7.56 -10.93
N GLY A 68 -4.23 6.38 -10.43
CA GLY A 68 -4.07 5.18 -11.26
C GLY A 68 -3.12 5.32 -12.45
N THR A 69 -2.12 6.21 -12.38
CA THR A 69 -1.22 6.42 -13.52
C THR A 69 -0.16 5.30 -13.58
N PRO A 70 -0.04 4.57 -14.70
CA PRO A 70 0.99 3.54 -14.85
C PRO A 70 2.40 4.08 -14.64
N GLU A 71 3.28 3.25 -14.08
CA GLU A 71 4.69 3.56 -13.77
C GLU A 71 4.89 4.67 -12.70
N CYS A 72 3.78 5.21 -12.19
CA CYS A 72 3.70 6.18 -11.11
C CYS A 72 3.12 5.55 -9.85
N ASP A 73 3.66 4.40 -9.46
CA ASP A 73 3.28 3.71 -8.23
C ASP A 73 3.22 4.71 -7.07
N ALA A 74 2.07 4.75 -6.42
CA ALA A 74 1.79 5.72 -5.39
C ALA A 74 0.75 5.17 -4.41
N PHE A 75 0.63 5.82 -3.27
CA PHE A 75 -0.58 5.68 -2.46
C PHE A 75 -1.15 7.07 -2.20
N TYR A 76 -2.44 7.09 -1.93
CA TYR A 76 -3.21 8.30 -1.73
C TYR A 76 -3.69 8.37 -0.30
N ILE A 77 -3.52 9.52 0.34
CA ILE A 77 -4.08 9.82 1.65
C ILE A 77 -5.14 10.89 1.43
N LEU A 78 -6.40 10.52 1.61
CA LEU A 78 -7.52 11.31 1.15
C LEU A 78 -8.38 11.79 2.32
N GLY A 79 -8.62 13.10 2.34
CA GLY A 79 -9.38 13.78 3.39
C GLY A 79 -10.90 13.82 3.17
N PRO A 80 -11.61 14.62 3.99
CA PRO A 80 -13.06 14.71 3.99
C PRO A 80 -13.72 15.00 2.62
N SER A 81 -13.12 15.82 1.76
CA SER A 81 -13.68 16.21 0.46
C SER A 81 -13.71 15.05 -0.53
N HIS A 82 -12.69 14.19 -0.49
CA HIS A 82 -12.63 12.95 -1.23
C HIS A 82 -13.55 11.91 -0.61
N ILE A 83 -13.57 11.77 0.71
CA ILE A 83 -14.45 10.81 1.40
C ILE A 83 -15.93 11.11 1.13
N ARG A 84 -16.35 12.38 1.07
CA ARG A 84 -17.75 12.75 0.77
C ARG A 84 -18.23 12.26 -0.60
N ARG A 85 -17.32 11.99 -1.54
CA ARG A 85 -17.63 11.57 -2.92
C ARG A 85 -16.90 10.28 -3.32
N GLY A 86 -16.35 9.56 -2.33
CA GLY A 86 -15.40 8.47 -2.52
C GLY A 86 -16.04 7.11 -2.74
N ALA A 87 -17.36 7.03 -2.87
CA ALA A 87 -18.06 5.84 -3.30
C ALA A 87 -18.50 5.97 -4.76
N GLU A 88 -18.71 4.83 -5.41
CA GLU A 88 -19.32 4.78 -6.75
C GLU A 88 -20.59 5.64 -6.81
N GLY A 89 -20.78 6.36 -7.93
CA GLY A 89 -21.89 7.30 -8.08
C GLY A 89 -21.79 8.57 -7.23
N PHE A 90 -20.57 8.99 -6.85
CA PHE A 90 -20.32 10.21 -6.06
C PHE A 90 -20.85 10.17 -4.61
N GLY A 91 -21.13 8.97 -4.09
CA GLY A 91 -21.59 8.79 -2.71
C GLY A 91 -20.47 8.96 -1.68
N ALA A 92 -20.85 9.04 -0.40
CA ALA A 92 -19.89 9.08 0.69
C ALA A 92 -19.23 7.71 0.92
N TYR A 93 -17.90 7.68 0.98
CA TYR A 93 -17.13 6.51 1.35
C TYR A 93 -17.29 6.22 2.85
N THR A 94 -17.62 4.96 3.16
CA THR A 94 -17.85 4.48 4.53
C THR A 94 -16.98 3.26 4.88
N GLY A 95 -16.15 2.79 3.95
CA GLY A 95 -15.42 1.52 4.06
C GLY A 95 -16.27 0.26 3.89
N LYS A 96 -17.59 0.40 3.68
CA LYS A 96 -18.47 -0.74 3.34
C LYS A 96 -18.22 -1.22 1.92
N ASN A 97 -18.13 -0.27 0.98
CA ASN A 97 -17.81 -0.43 -0.45
C ASN A 97 -16.40 0.10 -0.73
N PRO A 98 -15.78 -0.24 -1.88
CA PRO A 98 -14.45 0.24 -2.20
C PRO A 98 -14.42 1.75 -2.42
N PHE A 99 -13.23 2.33 -2.28
CA PHE A 99 -13.01 3.72 -2.65
C PHE A 99 -12.97 3.86 -4.18
N TYR A 100 -13.65 4.89 -4.70
CA TYR A 100 -13.62 5.33 -6.09
C TYR A 100 -13.37 6.83 -6.16
N THR A 101 -12.56 7.30 -7.10
CA THR A 101 -12.20 8.72 -7.27
C THR A 101 -13.29 9.63 -7.82
N ALA A 102 -14.53 9.14 -7.89
CA ALA A 102 -15.72 9.84 -8.37
C ALA A 102 -15.73 10.11 -9.90
N GLY A 103 -16.70 9.49 -10.59
CA GLY A 103 -17.00 9.71 -12.01
C GLY A 103 -16.18 8.85 -12.98
N ASP A 104 -16.87 8.00 -13.74
CA ASP A 104 -16.34 7.15 -14.83
C ASP A 104 -15.31 6.07 -14.48
N VAL A 105 -15.10 5.17 -15.47
CA VAL A 105 -14.09 4.11 -15.44
C VAL A 105 -12.70 4.76 -15.36
N GLN A 106 -12.01 4.54 -14.25
CA GLN A 106 -10.67 5.07 -14.05
C GLN A 106 -9.65 4.33 -14.93
N PRO A 107 -8.54 4.97 -15.33
CA PRO A 107 -7.43 4.27 -15.95
C PRO A 107 -6.89 3.16 -15.04
N CYS A 108 -6.59 2.00 -15.60
CA CYS A 108 -5.95 0.92 -14.87
C CYS A 108 -4.53 1.35 -14.42
N PRO A 109 -4.15 1.09 -13.15
CA PRO A 109 -2.84 1.44 -12.59
C PRO A 109 -1.65 0.72 -13.25
N ILE A 110 -1.92 -0.36 -13.99
CA ILE A 110 -0.90 -1.14 -14.72
C ILE A 110 -0.76 -0.65 -16.17
N ASN A 111 -1.85 -0.21 -16.81
CA ASN A 111 -1.83 0.24 -18.20
C ASN A 111 -3.02 1.16 -18.50
N LYS A 112 -2.72 2.40 -18.91
CA LYS A 112 -3.70 3.45 -19.18
C LYS A 112 -4.66 3.14 -20.34
N LYS A 113 -4.32 2.15 -21.19
CA LYS A 113 -5.20 1.67 -22.28
C LYS A 113 -6.33 0.78 -21.78
N TRP A 114 -6.34 0.43 -20.49
CA TRP A 114 -7.35 -0.40 -19.84
C TRP A 114 -8.08 0.41 -18.77
N GLY A 115 -9.30 -0.02 -18.45
CA GLY A 115 -10.09 0.51 -17.35
C GLY A 115 -9.85 -0.27 -16.07
N GLU A 116 -9.94 0.40 -14.93
CA GLU A 116 -9.99 -0.20 -13.60
C GLU A 116 -11.42 -0.65 -13.27
N VAL A 117 -11.52 -1.85 -12.70
CA VAL A 117 -12.72 -2.33 -12.02
C VAL A 117 -12.31 -2.83 -10.64
N VAL A 118 -12.76 -2.16 -9.59
CA VAL A 118 -12.57 -2.60 -8.22
C VAL A 118 -13.59 -3.69 -7.90
N GLY A 119 -13.10 -4.89 -7.61
CA GLY A 119 -13.94 -6.08 -7.45
C GLY A 119 -14.31 -6.37 -5.99
N PRO A 120 -14.64 -7.64 -5.67
CA PRO A 120 -15.13 -8.01 -4.35
C PRO A 120 -14.07 -7.85 -3.26
N LYS A 121 -14.55 -7.66 -2.02
CA LYS A 121 -13.71 -7.62 -0.82
C LYS A 121 -13.11 -9.00 -0.57
N VAL A 122 -11.79 -9.07 -0.41
CA VAL A 122 -11.04 -10.31 -0.13
C VAL A 122 -10.40 -10.33 1.25
N SER A 123 -10.25 -9.17 1.89
CA SER A 123 -9.76 -9.09 3.27
C SER A 123 -10.42 -7.92 3.99
N ARG A 124 -10.65 -8.08 5.30
CA ARG A 124 -11.14 -7.02 6.19
C ARG A 124 -10.59 -7.19 7.59
N GLY A 125 -10.54 -6.11 8.35
CA GLY A 125 -10.22 -6.17 9.78
C GLY A 125 -9.78 -4.83 10.33
N LEU A 126 -9.17 -4.86 11.51
CA LEU A 126 -8.51 -3.70 12.08
C LEU A 126 -7.00 -3.83 11.87
N ARG A 127 -6.37 -2.76 11.35
CA ARG A 127 -4.92 -2.66 11.20
C ARG A 127 -4.42 -1.50 12.03
N GLN A 128 -3.31 -1.71 12.72
CA GLN A 128 -2.68 -0.66 13.50
C GLN A 128 -2.24 0.48 12.59
N VAL A 129 -2.48 1.71 13.04
CA VAL A 129 -1.94 2.93 12.44
C VAL A 129 -1.40 3.76 13.58
N GLY A 130 -0.17 3.50 14.00
CA GLY A 130 0.42 4.03 15.23
C GLY A 130 -0.05 3.36 16.52
N PRO A 131 0.69 3.49 17.63
CA PRO A 131 0.32 2.93 18.93
C PRO A 131 -1.08 3.36 19.38
N GLY A 132 -1.89 2.40 19.86
CA GLY A 132 -3.24 2.66 20.37
C GLY A 132 -4.30 3.01 19.31
N HIS A 133 -3.92 3.13 18.03
CA HIS A 133 -4.81 3.57 16.96
C HIS A 133 -4.94 2.49 15.88
N LYS A 134 -6.17 2.29 15.39
CA LYS A 134 -6.48 1.29 14.37
C LYS A 134 -7.35 1.89 13.27
N ALA A 135 -7.06 1.53 12.03
CA ALA A 135 -7.90 1.79 10.88
C ALA A 135 -8.77 0.58 10.55
N ALA A 136 -9.97 0.83 10.02
CA ALA A 136 -10.75 -0.18 9.32
C ALA A 136 -10.03 -0.50 8.00
N TYR A 137 -9.47 -1.70 7.93
CA TYR A 137 -8.75 -2.19 6.76
C TYR A 137 -9.68 -2.98 5.86
N ASN A 138 -9.61 -2.73 4.55
CA ASN A 138 -10.24 -3.54 3.52
C ASN A 138 -9.22 -3.79 2.39
N ALA A 139 -9.30 -4.96 1.77
CA ALA A 139 -8.60 -5.25 0.53
C ALA A 139 -9.59 -5.78 -0.51
N TRP A 140 -9.46 -5.30 -1.75
CA TRP A 140 -10.40 -5.55 -2.84
C TRP A 140 -9.66 -6.19 -4.02
N LYS A 141 -10.23 -7.27 -4.57
CA LYS A 141 -9.65 -7.98 -5.70
C LYS A 141 -10.04 -7.27 -7.00
N SER A 142 -9.18 -6.37 -7.44
CA SER A 142 -9.41 -5.50 -8.59
C SER A 142 -8.87 -6.10 -9.89
N THR A 143 -9.42 -5.64 -11.01
CA THR A 143 -9.01 -6.07 -12.35
C THR A 143 -8.80 -4.87 -13.27
N CYS A 144 -7.90 -5.04 -14.23
CA CYS A 144 -7.81 -4.16 -15.37
C CYS A 144 -8.48 -4.81 -16.57
N VAL A 145 -9.36 -4.08 -17.25
CA VAL A 145 -10.19 -4.59 -18.34
C VAL A 145 -10.04 -3.75 -19.61
N THR A 146 -10.27 -4.36 -20.78
CA THR A 146 -10.41 -3.58 -22.01
C THR A 146 -11.67 -2.72 -21.97
N TYR A 147 -11.57 -1.47 -22.40
CA TYR A 147 -12.74 -0.57 -22.47
C TYR A 147 -13.84 -1.09 -23.42
N SER A 148 -13.46 -1.79 -24.49
CA SER A 148 -14.40 -2.23 -25.53
C SER A 148 -15.22 -3.48 -25.16
N SER A 149 -14.64 -4.40 -24.39
CA SER A 149 -15.25 -5.72 -24.14
C SER A 149 -15.30 -6.15 -22.69
N GLY A 150 -14.72 -5.36 -21.77
CA GLY A 150 -14.61 -5.75 -20.36
C GLY A 150 -13.68 -6.95 -20.11
N ALA A 151 -12.91 -7.38 -21.12
CA ALA A 151 -12.04 -8.54 -20.99
C ALA A 151 -10.90 -8.26 -20.01
N VAL A 152 -10.74 -9.11 -19.00
CA VAL A 152 -9.69 -8.98 -17.97
C VAL A 152 -8.31 -9.16 -18.61
N ARG A 153 -7.44 -8.16 -18.41
CA ARG A 153 -6.04 -8.15 -18.88
C ARG A 153 -5.03 -8.26 -17.76
N ALA A 154 -5.36 -7.72 -16.58
CA ALA A 154 -4.51 -7.84 -15.40
C ALA A 154 -5.35 -7.83 -14.12
N ARG A 155 -4.73 -8.19 -13.00
CA ARG A 155 -5.32 -8.19 -11.66
C ARG A 155 -4.40 -7.47 -10.69
N PHE A 156 -4.99 -6.80 -9.71
CA PHE A 156 -4.27 -6.14 -8.63
C PHE A 156 -5.15 -6.14 -7.37
N THR A 157 -4.61 -5.65 -6.27
CA THR A 157 -5.38 -5.52 -5.02
C THR A 157 -5.37 -4.06 -4.60
N GLN A 158 -6.57 -3.46 -4.47
CA GLN A 158 -6.71 -2.16 -3.82
C GLN A 158 -6.79 -2.38 -2.31
N ARG A 159 -5.83 -1.83 -1.56
CA ARG A 159 -5.75 -1.86 -0.11
C ARG A 159 -6.20 -0.52 0.44
N GLU A 160 -7.01 -0.55 1.50
CA GLU A 160 -7.58 0.64 2.10
C GLU A 160 -7.42 0.63 3.62
N TRP A 161 -6.97 1.74 4.20
CA TRP A 161 -6.98 1.99 5.65
C TRP A 161 -7.85 3.20 5.95
N TYR A 162 -9.05 2.96 6.46
CA TYR A 162 -10.00 4.01 6.78
C TYR A 162 -9.99 4.36 8.28
N LEU A 163 -9.75 5.63 8.57
CA LEU A 163 -9.77 6.23 9.90
C LEU A 163 -11.00 7.14 10.00
N PRO A 164 -12.17 6.63 10.42
CA PRO A 164 -13.42 7.39 10.38
C PRO A 164 -13.41 8.63 11.29
N LYS A 165 -12.78 8.53 12.46
CA LYS A 165 -12.71 9.64 13.43
C LYS A 165 -11.96 10.85 12.89
N THR A 166 -10.83 10.62 12.20
CA THR A 166 -10.05 11.71 11.57
C THR A 166 -10.49 12.02 10.16
N ARG A 167 -11.42 11.25 9.59
CA ARG A 167 -11.89 11.35 8.21
C ARG A 167 -10.71 11.33 7.24
N LEU A 168 -9.92 10.26 7.35
CA LEU A 168 -8.81 9.95 6.44
C LEU A 168 -8.99 8.54 5.89
N VAL A 169 -8.71 8.36 4.61
CA VAL A 169 -8.53 7.03 4.00
C VAL A 169 -7.19 6.98 3.28
N VAL A 170 -6.42 5.93 3.52
CA VAL A 170 -5.25 5.59 2.71
C VAL A 170 -5.67 4.58 1.67
N VAL A 171 -5.39 4.83 0.39
CA VAL A 171 -5.69 3.90 -0.72
C VAL A 171 -4.40 3.57 -1.46
N ASP A 172 -4.13 2.29 -1.66
CA ASP A 172 -2.95 1.77 -2.36
C ASP A 172 -3.33 0.68 -3.35
N GLN A 173 -2.99 0.88 -4.62
CA GLN A 173 -3.25 -0.04 -5.72
C GLN A 173 -2.02 -0.83 -6.18
N TRP A 174 -0.82 -0.46 -5.70
CA TRP A 174 0.47 -1.01 -6.15
C TRP A 174 1.13 -1.92 -5.12
N ASN A 175 0.46 -2.18 -4.00
CA ASN A 175 1.04 -2.96 -2.90
C ASN A 175 2.37 -2.36 -2.44
N THR A 176 2.40 -1.03 -2.24
CA THR A 176 3.61 -0.27 -1.91
C THR A 176 4.41 -0.97 -0.80
N PRO A 177 5.66 -1.38 -1.07
CA PRO A 177 6.55 -1.97 -0.06
C PRO A 177 6.77 -1.02 1.11
N GLY A 178 6.71 -1.54 2.34
CA GLY A 178 6.90 -0.74 3.56
C GLY A 178 5.72 0.11 4.02
N LEU A 179 4.70 0.36 3.17
CA LEU A 179 3.56 1.22 3.54
C LEU A 179 2.82 0.73 4.80
N ALA A 180 2.61 -0.58 4.92
CA ALA A 180 1.94 -1.14 6.10
C ALA A 180 2.73 -0.91 7.39
N ASP A 181 4.06 -0.98 7.33
CA ASP A 181 4.93 -0.74 8.48
C ASP A 181 5.05 0.76 8.80
N THR A 182 5.13 1.62 7.78
CA THR A 182 5.02 3.08 7.93
C THR A 182 3.75 3.45 8.69
N LEU A 183 2.61 2.87 8.31
CA LEU A 183 1.33 3.12 8.98
C LEU A 183 1.36 2.58 10.41
N LYS A 184 1.80 1.34 10.62
CA LYS A 184 1.87 0.69 11.93
C LYS A 184 2.69 1.50 12.95
N ASN A 185 3.76 2.14 12.50
CA ASN A 185 4.71 2.92 13.30
C ASN A 185 4.46 4.44 13.26
N ALA A 186 3.27 4.87 12.86
CA ALA A 186 2.90 6.28 12.87
C ALA A 186 2.75 6.85 14.28
N ASP A 187 2.86 8.17 14.41
CA ASP A 187 2.61 8.90 15.65
C ASP A 187 1.29 9.67 15.62
N TRP A 188 0.76 9.95 16.81
CA TRP A 188 -0.46 10.72 17.04
C TRP A 188 -0.20 11.78 18.10
N ASN A 189 -0.25 13.06 17.72
CA ASN A 189 -0.02 14.21 18.62
C ASN A 189 -1.11 15.28 18.46
#